data_AF-A0A961PXK4-F1
#
_entry.id   AF-A0A961PXK4-F1
#
_cell.length_a   1.000
_cell.length_b   1.000
_cell.length_c   1.000
_cell.angle_alpha   90.00
_cell.angle_beta   90.00
_cell.angle_gamma   90.00
#
_symmetry.space_group_name_H-M   'P 1'
#
loop_
_entity.id
_entity.type
_entity.pdbx_description
1 polymer ?
#
loop_
_entity_poly.entity_id
_entity_poly.type
_entity_poly.pdbx_seq_one_letter_code
_entity_poly.pdbx_strand_id
1 'polypeptide(L)' 'MTGSEFFQRDRTLHPPALTPNYKTSVKRSPQHALLSLECSMSEMTGPRFGHGDLGPLD' A
#
# COMPACT_ATOMS: atom_id res chain seq x y z
N MET A 1 -7.07 -1.31 -23.85
CA MET A 1 -6.78 -0.31 -22.79
C MET A 1 -5.59 -0.85 -22.02
N THR A 2 -4.38 -0.50 -22.42
CA THR A 2 -3.16 -0.89 -21.69
C THR A 2 -3.15 -0.06 -20.40
N GLY A 3 -3.54 -0.65 -19.28
CA GLY A 3 -3.43 0.01 -17.98
C GLY A 3 -1.95 0.32 -17.76
N SER A 4 -1.63 1.62 -17.66
CA SER A 4 -0.27 2.06 -17.33
C SER A 4 0.06 1.61 -15.91
N GLU A 5 1.26 1.10 -15.70
CA GLU A 5 1.79 0.78 -14.38
C GLU A 5 1.76 2.01 -13.44
N PHE A 6 1.57 1.77 -12.14
CA PHE A 6 1.65 2.83 -11.14
C PHE A 6 3.10 3.29 -10.94
N PHE A 7 3.29 4.57 -10.57
CA PHE A 7 4.62 5.07 -10.24
C PHE A 7 5.19 4.38 -8.99
N GLN A 8 6.51 4.17 -9.00
CA GLN A 8 7.21 3.60 -7.85
C GLN A 8 7.11 4.54 -6.64
N ARG A 9 6.79 3.98 -5.47
CA ARG A 9 6.66 4.76 -4.24
C ARG A 9 8.02 5.28 -3.77
N ASP A 10 8.11 6.59 -3.58
CA ASP A 10 9.19 7.22 -2.82
C ASP A 10 8.95 7.00 -1.31
N ARG A 11 9.74 6.12 -0.71
CA ARG A 11 9.61 5.77 0.71
C ARG A 11 10.20 6.82 1.66
N THR A 12 10.89 7.83 1.15
CA THR A 12 11.41 8.93 1.97
C THR A 12 10.33 9.94 2.37
N LEU A 13 9.25 10.01 1.57
CA LEU A 13 8.08 10.84 1.84
C LEU A 13 7.13 10.21 2.88
N HIS A 14 7.23 8.90 3.09
CA HIS A 14 6.42 8.14 4.04
C HIS A 14 7.19 7.89 5.35
N PRO A 15 6.49 7.66 6.47
CA PRO A 15 7.16 7.32 7.72
C PRO A 15 7.93 5.99 7.58
N PRO A 16 9.13 5.87 8.19
CA PRO A 16 9.85 4.61 8.19
C PRO A 16 9.08 3.56 9.00
N ALA A 17 9.24 2.28 8.63
CA ALA A 17 8.56 1.19 9.31
C ALA A 17 8.96 1.10 10.80
N LEU A 18 10.22 1.40 11.12
CA LEU A 18 10.72 1.52 12.48
C LEU A 18 10.78 3.00 12.89
N THR A 19 9.91 3.39 13.82
CA THR A 19 9.89 4.71 14.46
C THR A 19 9.97 4.52 15.98
N PRO A 20 11.18 4.42 16.58
CA PRO A 20 11.34 3.97 17.97
C PRO A 20 10.55 4.77 19.03
N ASN A 21 10.34 6.07 18.78
CA ASN A 21 9.52 6.93 19.64
C ASN A 21 8.05 6.52 19.63
N TYR A 22 7.56 5.92 18.54
CA TYR A 22 6.26 5.27 18.47
C TYR A 22 6.39 3.81 18.89
N LYS A 23 6.30 3.57 20.19
CA LYS A 23 6.63 2.32 20.90
C LYS A 23 6.13 1.04 20.22
N THR A 24 4.93 1.04 19.66
CA THR A 24 4.35 -0.15 19.01
C THR A 24 5.07 -0.56 17.72
N SER A 25 5.76 0.35 17.04
CA SER A 25 6.50 0.03 15.82
C SER A 25 7.67 -0.91 16.09
N VAL A 26 8.29 -0.86 17.27
CA VAL A 26 9.51 -1.60 17.61
C VAL A 26 9.35 -3.12 17.41
N LYS A 27 8.19 -3.66 17.75
CA LYS A 27 7.87 -5.09 17.59
C LYS A 27 7.05 -5.40 16.34
N ARG A 28 6.66 -4.39 15.57
CA ARG A 28 5.79 -4.50 14.38
C ARG A 28 6.46 -4.01 13.09
N SER A 29 7.76 -3.73 13.13
CA SER A 29 8.55 -3.35 11.95
C SER A 29 9.31 -4.58 11.39
N PRO A 30 9.30 -4.79 10.06
CA PRO A 30 10.16 -5.78 9.43
C PRO A 30 11.64 -5.47 9.68
N GLN A 31 12.47 -6.52 9.76
CA GLN A 31 13.92 -6.42 10.03
C GLN A 31 14.79 -6.59 8.78
N HIS A 32 14.18 -6.93 7.63
CA HIS A 32 14.84 -7.06 6.35
C HIS A 32 14.33 -6.01 5.37
N ALA A 33 15.13 -5.71 4.35
CA ALA A 33 14.73 -4.84 3.26
C ALA A 33 13.51 -5.42 2.52
N LEU A 34 12.64 -4.54 2.05
CA LEU A 34 11.50 -4.94 1.21
C LEU A 34 12.00 -5.33 -0.18
N LEU A 35 11.44 -6.40 -0.74
CA LEU A 35 11.67 -6.79 -2.13
C LEU A 35 10.86 -5.88 -3.05
N SER A 36 11.50 -5.35 -4.09
CA SER A 36 10.85 -4.57 -5.14
C SER A 36 10.51 -5.49 -6.30
N LEU A 37 9.24 -5.53 -6.70
CA LEU A 37 8.73 -6.34 -7.81
C LEU A 37 8.10 -5.43 -8.87
N GLU A 38 8.07 -5.90 -10.12
CA GLU A 38 7.31 -5.26 -11.20
C GLU A 38 5.80 -5.46 -10.99
N CYS A 39 4.97 -4.49 -11.37
CA CYS A 39 3.52 -4.63 -11.20
C CYS A 39 2.96 -5.64 -12.21
N SER A 40 2.20 -6.60 -11.70
CA SER A 40 1.40 -7.51 -12.51
C SER A 40 -0.09 -7.14 -12.45
N MET A 41 -0.94 -7.92 -13.12
CA MET A 41 -2.40 -7.76 -13.04
C MET A 41 -2.92 -7.83 -11.60
N SER A 42 -2.23 -8.55 -10.71
CA SER A 42 -2.61 -8.69 -9.29
C SER A 42 -2.52 -7.36 -8.54
N GLU A 43 -1.49 -6.56 -8.81
CA GLU A 43 -1.25 -5.27 -8.16
C GLU A 43 -1.96 -4.11 -8.88
N MET A 44 -2.21 -4.25 -10.19
CA MET A 44 -2.85 -3.21 -11.00
C MET A 44 -4.38 -3.20 -10.91
N THR A 45 -4.99 -4.27 -10.39
CA THR A 45 -6.44 -4.38 -10.26
C THR A 45 -6.88 -4.32 -8.80
N GLY A 46 -8.13 -3.94 -8.59
CA GLY A 46 -8.75 -3.88 -7.26
C GLY A 46 -10.27 -4.00 -7.39
N PRO A 47 -10.99 -4.11 -6.26
CA PRO A 47 -12.44 -4.20 -6.28
C PRO A 47 -13.07 -2.91 -6.80
N ARG A 48 -14.22 -3.04 -7.46
CA ARG A 48 -15.10 -1.92 -7.78
C ARG A 48 -16.31 -2.00 -6.85
N PHE A 49 -16.58 -0.94 -6.10
CA PHE A 49 -17.84 -0.78 -5.40
C PHE A 49 -18.94 -0.44 -6.41
N GLY A 50 -20.02 -1.23 -6.41
CA GLY A 50 -21.20 -1.03 -7.22
C GLY A 50 -22.13 0.03 -6.63
N HIS A 51 -23.14 0.43 -7.40
CA HIS A 51 -24.06 1.53 -7.06
C HIS A 51 -24.94 1.26 -5.81
N GLY A 52 -24.97 0.02 -5.30
CA GLY A 52 -25.76 -0.36 -4.11
C GLY A 52 -24.91 -0.87 -2.94
N ASP A 53 -23.58 -0.83 -3.04
CA ASP A 53 -22.68 -1.41 -2.04
C ASP A 53 -22.41 -0.45 -0.86
N LEU A 54 -22.70 0.84 -1.05
CA LEU A 54 -22.53 1.88 -0.03
C LEU A 54 -23.87 2.11 0.70
N GLY A 55 -23.80 2.19 2.02
CA GLY A 55 -24.97 2.48 2.85
C GLY A 55 -25.43 3.94 2.71
N PRO A 56 -26.65 4.28 3.15
CA PRO A 56 -27.21 5.63 2.99
C PRO A 56 -26.48 6.75 3.76
N LEU A 57 -25.47 6.43 4.58
CA LEU A 57 -24.68 7.39 5.38
C LEU A 57 -23.16 7.17 5.22
N ASP A 58 -22.75 6.42 4.19
CA ASP A 58 -21.35 6.16 3.82
C ASP A 58 -20.89 7.12 2.71
#